data_AF-A0A812Z014-F1
#
_entry.id   AF-A0A812Z014-F1
#
_cell.length_a   1.000
_cell.length_b   1.000
_cell.length_c   1.000
_cell.angle_alpha   90.00
_cell.angle_beta   90.00
_cell.angle_gamma   90.00
#
_symmetry.space_group_name_H-M   'P 1'
#
loop_
_entity.id
_entity.type
_entity.pdbx_description
1 polymer ?
#
loop_
_entity_poly.entity_id
_entity_poly.type
_entity_poly.pdbx_seq_one_letter_code
_entity_poly.pdbx_strand_id
1 'polypeptide(L)'
;MSEEMCPEEMSHVQLSKHQMLQPSDSAELYWQAYGADYWMWALGLVGNDTVHWGGFKGFAKVGLALTSNQPEGDLFETVAAAAGIVGLHPGCMTGNCEDSSQFNDLLTALSRDGPMQRAFTMCFNDTSSGGGRMYLGMPADAIPSQATVFPMVPASGSSNPYYSVLSSFTGQTDNVTFSFDGKVLHTVASETWNTNSLSNSQNFLDSGTHGLEIPMSVLEEVIGHVHDRIKHHDDECKHVWGKTNLENLNAKYVVTSYIDASEAMKDCALKHMHDLVINVGPENDLVISKSSFFYEKQPCSGVYHISWTKSGGDHVLLGTAYFWGKNLLFNTTDLASPTLVDLGPADGCTKDYGQIPGNAIPLHGAPGQVLGTDGTITAEVAVGTPPQTVSVQMDTGSQKFFIVHAECRRLVNCFRVLVYDYPYISLHQGNKFHDATCQTQVELLQGALLGSSMSCTNETTDGAWLSCTCQTYQQCYRGLLEAIQEKLVPSQVCGITRKACGEPVDFFPGLSQTFEPANLPSFKFAHPPGDRNLYVKCQHSCEG
;
A
#
# COMPACT_ATOMS: atom_id res chain seq x y z
N MET A 1 44.92 35.02 34.41
CA MET A 1 44.56 33.83 35.20
C MET A 1 43.36 34.21 36.03
N SER A 2 42.18 33.83 35.55
CA SER A 2 40.92 33.96 36.27
C SER A 2 40.03 32.84 35.75
N GLU A 3 39.73 31.91 36.64
CA GLU A 3 38.90 30.73 36.43
C GLU A 3 37.47 31.15 36.10
N GLU A 4 36.92 30.60 35.01
CA GLU A 4 35.51 30.70 34.67
C GLU A 4 34.72 29.67 35.49
N MET A 5 33.87 30.17 36.38
CA MET A 5 32.84 29.40 37.07
C MET A 5 31.61 29.25 36.16
N CYS A 6 31.16 28.02 35.94
CA CYS A 6 29.82 27.72 35.43
C CYS A 6 28.77 28.03 36.50
N PRO A 7 27.62 28.66 36.16
CA PRO A 7 26.45 28.65 37.02
C PRO A 7 25.58 27.42 36.69
N GLU A 8 25.56 26.46 37.61
CA GLU A 8 24.42 25.58 37.84
C GLU A 8 23.28 26.43 38.45
N GLU A 9 22.12 26.48 37.79
CA GLU A 9 20.79 26.57 38.42
C GLU A 9 19.72 26.56 37.30
N MET A 10 19.30 25.37 36.86
CA MET A 10 17.95 25.23 36.30
C MET A 10 17.01 24.77 37.40
N SER A 11 16.17 25.73 37.78
CA SER A 11 15.00 25.59 38.63
C SER A 11 14.20 24.32 38.35
N HIS A 12 13.87 23.61 39.43
CA HIS A 12 12.81 22.61 39.50
C HIS A 12 11.52 23.13 38.84
N VAL A 13 11.19 22.60 37.66
CA VAL A 13 9.82 22.60 37.18
C VAL A 13 9.06 21.58 38.03
N GLN A 14 8.38 22.05 39.07
CA GLN A 14 7.30 21.30 39.70
C GLN A 14 6.19 21.13 38.65
N LEU A 15 6.20 19.99 37.96
CA LEU A 15 5.01 19.49 37.27
C LEU A 15 3.93 19.29 38.34
N SER A 16 3.02 20.24 38.42
CA SER A 16 1.80 20.10 39.21
C SER A 16 1.11 18.81 38.77
N LYS A 17 0.78 17.94 39.73
CA LYS A 17 -0.11 16.79 39.56
C LYS A 17 -1.46 17.26 38.99
N HIS A 18 -1.54 17.44 37.68
CA HIS A 18 -2.78 17.32 36.95
C HIS A 18 -3.17 15.85 36.95
N GLN A 19 -4.46 15.62 37.12
CA GLN A 19 -5.11 14.32 37.23
C GLN A 19 -4.47 13.32 36.26
N MET A 20 -3.80 12.30 36.82
CA MET A 20 -3.55 11.07 36.11
C MET A 20 -4.92 10.52 35.71
N LEU A 21 -5.24 10.63 34.42
CA LEU A 21 -6.27 9.81 33.80
C LEU A 21 -5.90 8.36 34.14
N GLN A 22 -6.83 7.64 34.78
CA GLN A 22 -6.68 6.19 34.88
C GLN A 22 -6.52 5.65 33.45
N PRO A 23 -5.64 4.66 33.20
CA PRO A 23 -5.52 4.06 31.90
C PRO A 23 -6.89 3.48 31.58
N SER A 24 -7.64 4.15 30.72
CA SER A 24 -8.97 3.73 30.35
C SER A 24 -8.83 2.46 29.53
N ASP A 25 -9.77 1.53 29.69
CA ASP A 25 -9.97 0.35 28.85
C ASP A 25 -10.19 0.66 27.35
N SER A 26 -9.89 1.89 26.88
CA SER A 26 -10.44 2.55 25.69
C SER A 26 -9.48 2.76 24.53
N ALA A 27 -8.26 2.21 24.56
CA ALA A 27 -7.41 2.23 23.37
C ALA A 27 -8.07 1.34 22.29
N GLU A 28 -8.51 1.98 21.21
CA GLU A 28 -9.19 1.31 20.10
C GLU A 28 -8.16 0.48 19.31
N LEU A 29 -8.46 -0.78 19.00
CA LEU A 29 -7.57 -1.62 18.18
C LEU A 29 -7.96 -1.50 16.71
N TYR A 30 -6.96 -1.58 15.84
CA TYR A 30 -7.18 -1.81 14.42
C TYR A 30 -6.46 -3.07 13.95
N TRP A 31 -7.09 -3.70 12.97
CA TRP A 31 -6.55 -4.79 12.18
C TRP A 31 -6.55 -4.35 10.72
N GLN A 32 -5.48 -4.60 9.98
CA GLN A 32 -5.45 -4.43 8.53
C GLN A 32 -4.77 -5.63 7.91
N ALA A 33 -5.29 -6.11 6.79
CA ALA A 33 -4.66 -7.15 6.01
C ALA A 33 -4.67 -6.75 4.53
N TYR A 34 -3.65 -7.21 3.81
CA TYR A 34 -3.33 -6.85 2.44
C TYR A 34 -2.98 -8.10 1.62
N GLY A 35 -3.21 -8.02 0.31
CA GLY A 35 -3.03 -9.12 -0.64
C GLY A 35 -4.18 -10.13 -0.64
N ALA A 36 -4.37 -10.81 -1.78
CA ALA A 36 -5.52 -11.70 -2.05
C ALA A 36 -5.70 -12.86 -1.04
N ASP A 37 -4.65 -13.23 -0.31
CA ASP A 37 -4.65 -14.32 0.67
C ASP A 37 -4.35 -13.85 2.11
N TYR A 38 -4.46 -12.54 2.38
CA TYR A 38 -4.14 -11.93 3.68
C TYR A 38 -2.74 -12.30 4.20
N TRP A 39 -1.81 -12.52 3.27
CA TRP A 39 -0.45 -12.92 3.59
C TRP A 39 0.27 -11.85 4.39
N MET A 40 -0.16 -10.60 4.28
CA MET A 40 0.40 -9.48 5.01
C MET A 40 -0.69 -8.85 5.87
N TRP A 41 -0.39 -8.63 7.14
CA TRP A 41 -1.33 -8.01 8.06
C TRP A 41 -0.61 -7.24 9.16
N ALA A 42 -1.31 -6.25 9.72
CA ALA A 42 -0.87 -5.43 10.83
C ALA A 42 -1.98 -5.37 11.90
N LEU A 43 -1.58 -5.52 13.15
CA LEU A 43 -2.43 -5.33 14.32
C LEU A 43 -1.78 -4.30 15.25
N GLY A 44 -2.60 -3.38 15.75
CA GLY A 44 -2.07 -2.29 16.55
C GLY A 44 -3.14 -1.49 17.27
N LEU A 45 -2.69 -0.38 17.84
CA LEU A 45 -3.53 0.58 18.55
C LEU A 45 -3.87 1.75 17.62
N VAL A 46 -5.02 2.36 17.84
CA VAL A 46 -5.40 3.61 17.19
C VAL A 46 -5.32 4.74 18.20
N GLY A 47 -4.62 5.80 17.81
CA GLY A 47 -4.60 7.08 18.49
C GLY A 47 -5.20 8.16 17.60
N ASN A 48 -5.67 9.26 18.19
CA ASN A 48 -5.91 10.49 17.45
C ASN A 48 -4.71 11.42 17.62
N ASP A 49 -4.10 11.90 16.56
CA ASP A 49 -2.96 12.81 16.66
C ASP A 49 -3.06 13.94 15.62
N THR A 50 -2.26 14.98 15.84
CA THR A 50 -2.08 16.06 14.86
C THR A 50 -1.27 15.53 13.69
N VAL A 51 -1.78 15.73 12.47
CA VAL A 51 -1.09 15.40 11.22
C VAL A 51 -0.88 16.65 10.41
N HIS A 52 0.34 16.80 9.87
CA HIS A 52 0.75 17.87 8.97
C HIS A 52 1.16 17.26 7.63
N TRP A 53 0.50 17.66 6.55
CA TRP A 53 0.76 17.09 5.23
C TRP A 53 0.39 18.05 4.10
N GLY A 54 1.28 18.26 3.13
CA GLY A 54 1.03 19.11 1.96
C GLY A 54 0.57 20.54 2.30
N GLY A 55 1.09 21.13 3.39
CA GLY A 55 0.66 22.45 3.87
C GLY A 55 -0.64 22.47 4.68
N PHE A 56 -1.34 21.35 4.79
CA PHE A 56 -2.53 21.18 5.63
C PHE A 56 -2.19 20.64 7.01
N LYS A 57 -3.09 20.91 7.96
CA LYS A 57 -3.04 20.43 9.33
C LYS A 57 -4.43 19.94 9.75
N GLY A 58 -4.51 18.79 10.40
CA GLY A 58 -5.76 18.27 10.95
C GLY A 58 -5.52 17.29 12.10
N PHE A 59 -6.60 16.86 12.75
CA PHE A 59 -6.56 15.90 13.85
C PHE A 59 -7.17 14.58 13.39
N ALA A 60 -6.30 13.59 13.14
CA ALA A 60 -6.67 12.35 12.45
C ALA A 60 -6.42 11.12 13.32
N LYS A 61 -7.15 10.04 13.02
CA LYS A 61 -6.81 8.72 13.55
C LYS A 61 -5.53 8.21 12.88
N VAL A 62 -4.59 7.75 13.70
CA VAL A 62 -3.33 7.15 13.29
C VAL A 62 -3.23 5.78 13.95
N GLY A 63 -2.95 4.74 13.18
CA GLY A 63 -2.62 3.43 13.71
C GLY A 63 -1.14 3.35 14.10
N LEU A 64 -0.86 2.71 15.22
CA LEU A 64 0.48 2.27 15.59
C LEU A 64 0.53 0.75 15.53
N ALA A 65 1.14 0.20 14.47
CA ALA A 65 1.27 -1.23 14.28
C ALA A 65 2.28 -1.79 15.29
N LEU A 66 1.83 -2.71 16.14
CA LEU A 66 2.67 -3.35 17.16
C LEU A 66 3.09 -4.77 16.78
N THR A 67 2.37 -5.37 15.84
CA THR A 67 2.74 -6.67 15.27
C THR A 67 2.27 -6.77 13.82
N SER A 68 3.02 -7.52 13.03
CA SER A 68 2.70 -7.80 11.64
C SER A 68 3.21 -9.17 11.21
N ASN A 69 2.51 -9.78 10.27
CA ASN A 69 2.98 -10.94 9.51
C ASN A 69 3.66 -10.47 8.22
N GLN A 70 4.79 -11.09 7.86
CA GLN A 70 5.51 -10.80 6.63
C GLN A 70 6.02 -12.08 5.93
N PRO A 71 5.55 -12.34 4.70
CA PRO A 71 6.24 -13.11 3.66
C PRO A 71 7.33 -12.33 2.95
N GLU A 72 8.21 -13.09 2.27
CA GLU A 72 9.15 -12.57 1.25
C GLU A 72 8.40 -11.73 0.19
N GLY A 73 8.88 -10.51 -0.04
CA GLY A 73 8.17 -9.43 -0.74
C GLY A 73 7.95 -8.28 0.22
N ASP A 74 9.05 -7.67 0.66
CA ASP A 74 9.07 -6.79 1.80
C ASP A 74 8.42 -5.43 1.53
N LEU A 75 7.36 -5.10 2.27
CA LEU A 75 6.91 -3.72 2.48
C LEU A 75 8.05 -2.77 2.91
N PHE A 76 9.15 -3.33 3.46
CA PHE A 76 10.11 -2.61 4.28
C PHE A 76 11.59 -2.87 3.95
N GLU A 77 11.95 -3.77 3.02
CA GLU A 77 13.36 -4.07 2.67
C GLU A 77 13.77 -3.51 1.30
N THR A 78 12.86 -2.86 0.58
CA THR A 78 13.21 -2.19 -0.68
C THR A 78 13.98 -0.90 -0.38
N VAL A 79 14.67 -0.36 -1.39
CA VAL A 79 15.59 0.80 -1.34
C VAL A 79 14.99 2.07 -0.69
N ALA A 80 13.69 2.10 -0.41
CA ALA A 80 12.99 3.12 0.37
C ALA A 80 12.00 2.44 1.33
N ALA A 81 12.48 1.98 2.48
CA ALA A 81 11.65 1.36 3.51
C ALA A 81 10.59 2.35 4.03
N ALA A 82 9.32 2.12 3.72
CA ALA A 82 8.24 2.90 4.30
C ALA A 82 8.13 2.59 5.81
N ALA A 83 7.93 3.58 6.66
CA ALA A 83 7.64 3.35 8.08
C ALA A 83 6.17 2.98 8.32
N GLY A 84 5.31 2.95 7.29
CA GLY A 84 3.88 2.71 7.39
C GLY A 84 3.15 2.87 6.07
N ILE A 85 1.82 2.95 6.12
CA ILE A 85 0.94 3.13 4.95
C ILE A 85 -0.02 4.27 5.25
N VAL A 86 -0.23 5.15 4.26
CA VAL A 86 -1.36 6.09 4.22
C VAL A 86 -2.34 5.61 3.18
N GLY A 87 -3.47 5.08 3.65
CA GLY A 87 -4.64 4.83 2.84
C GLY A 87 -5.32 6.13 2.41
N LEU A 88 -5.62 6.25 1.11
CA LEU A 88 -6.23 7.42 0.48
C LEU A 88 -7.72 7.23 0.17
N HIS A 89 -8.21 6.00 0.23
CA HIS A 89 -9.62 5.68 0.04
C HIS A 89 -10.48 6.24 1.20
N PRO A 90 -11.70 6.76 0.93
CA PRO A 90 -12.62 7.19 1.98
C PRO A 90 -13.01 6.03 2.88
N GLY A 91 -13.03 6.26 4.19
CA GLY A 91 -13.53 5.23 5.11
C GLY A 91 -13.07 5.42 6.53
N CYS A 92 -12.87 4.29 7.22
CA CYS A 92 -12.69 4.28 8.66
C CYS A 92 -11.54 3.42 9.13
N MET A 93 -10.76 3.99 10.06
CA MET A 93 -9.56 3.37 10.59
C MET A 93 -9.81 2.00 11.24
N THR A 94 -10.98 1.81 11.85
CA THR A 94 -11.34 0.58 12.58
C THR A 94 -12.40 -0.27 11.90
N GLY A 95 -12.73 0.06 10.64
CA GLY A 95 -13.56 -0.75 9.75
C GLY A 95 -14.93 -1.09 10.34
N ASN A 96 -15.82 -0.10 10.50
CA ASN A 96 -17.19 -0.27 11.01
C ASN A 96 -18.10 0.92 10.67
N CYS A 97 -17.81 1.66 9.60
CA CYS A 97 -18.64 2.81 9.27
C CYS A 97 -19.82 2.37 8.42
N GLU A 98 -21.04 2.73 8.83
CA GLU A 98 -22.25 2.39 8.09
C GLU A 98 -22.51 3.39 6.96
N ASP A 99 -22.09 4.65 7.15
CA ASP A 99 -22.25 5.73 6.19
C ASP A 99 -21.04 6.68 6.16
N SER A 100 -21.00 7.53 5.13
CA SER A 100 -19.89 8.44 4.86
C SER A 100 -19.75 9.57 5.87
N SER A 101 -20.77 9.88 6.67
CA SER A 101 -20.68 10.88 7.74
C SER A 101 -19.80 10.42 8.90
N GLN A 102 -19.56 9.09 9.00
CA GLN A 102 -18.72 8.49 10.02
C GLN A 102 -17.24 8.35 9.60
N PHE A 103 -16.93 8.67 8.35
CA PHE A 103 -15.57 8.54 7.81
C PHE A 103 -14.56 9.36 8.63
N ASN A 104 -13.43 8.73 8.90
CA ASN A 104 -12.36 9.27 9.75
C ASN A 104 -10.95 8.94 9.23
N ASP A 105 -10.86 8.55 7.96
CA ASP A 105 -9.60 8.48 7.21
C ASP A 105 -8.87 9.84 7.22
N LEU A 106 -7.57 9.80 6.88
CA LEU A 106 -6.69 10.97 6.96
C LEU A 106 -7.20 12.14 6.12
N LEU A 107 -7.61 11.90 4.87
CA LEU A 107 -8.05 12.98 3.98
C LEU A 107 -9.38 13.59 4.46
N THR A 108 -10.29 12.77 4.98
CA THR A 108 -11.53 13.25 5.60
C THR A 108 -11.23 14.10 6.85
N ALA A 109 -10.27 13.71 7.69
CA ALA A 109 -9.86 14.49 8.84
C ALA A 109 -9.23 15.85 8.44
N LEU A 110 -8.33 15.86 7.45
CA LEU A 110 -7.74 17.10 6.92
C LEU A 110 -8.78 18.03 6.28
N SER A 111 -9.82 17.46 5.66
CA SER A 111 -10.91 18.22 5.04
C SER A 111 -11.93 18.75 6.06
N ARG A 112 -12.22 17.98 7.11
CA ARG A 112 -13.12 18.38 8.21
C ARG A 112 -12.51 19.46 9.08
N ASP A 113 -11.23 19.31 9.43
CA ASP A 113 -10.56 20.17 10.42
C ASP A 113 -9.82 21.36 9.77
N GLY A 114 -9.66 21.34 8.45
CA GLY A 114 -8.95 22.35 7.67
C GLY A 114 -9.72 22.81 6.43
N PRO A 115 -9.18 23.75 5.65
CA PRO A 115 -9.84 24.26 4.43
C PRO A 115 -9.69 23.30 3.24
N MET A 116 -9.11 22.11 3.42
CA MET A 116 -8.83 21.18 2.31
C MET A 116 -10.14 20.66 1.73
N GLN A 117 -10.32 20.78 0.42
CA GLN A 117 -11.35 20.00 -0.28
C GLN A 117 -10.89 18.54 -0.35
N ARG A 118 -11.75 17.55 -0.08
CA ARG A 118 -11.35 16.14 -0.08
C ARG A 118 -11.06 15.62 -1.50
N ALA A 119 -9.89 15.97 -2.02
CA ALA A 119 -9.39 15.54 -3.31
C ALA A 119 -7.86 15.49 -3.27
N PHE A 120 -7.26 14.78 -4.20
CA PHE A 120 -5.82 14.78 -4.38
C PHE A 120 -5.44 14.42 -5.81
N THR A 121 -4.30 14.91 -6.26
CA THR A 121 -3.70 14.53 -7.54
C THR A 121 -2.42 13.74 -7.29
N MET A 122 -2.27 12.59 -7.94
CA MET A 122 -1.01 11.85 -8.00
C MET A 122 -0.39 12.03 -9.38
N CYS A 123 0.87 12.46 -9.42
CA CYS A 123 1.69 12.51 -10.62
C CYS A 123 2.81 11.49 -10.49
N PHE A 124 2.83 10.47 -11.35
CA PHE A 124 3.92 9.50 -11.40
C PHE A 124 4.79 9.83 -12.60
N ASN A 125 6.06 10.12 -12.33
CA ASN A 125 7.01 10.43 -13.36
C ASN A 125 7.45 9.14 -14.06
N ASP A 126 7.46 9.12 -15.39
CA ASP A 126 7.89 7.98 -16.20
C ASP A 126 9.40 7.98 -16.49
N THR A 127 10.14 8.96 -15.93
CA THR A 127 11.60 8.99 -16.00
C THR A 127 12.25 7.87 -15.17
N SER A 128 13.54 7.63 -15.40
CA SER A 128 14.36 6.65 -14.67
C SER A 128 14.39 6.82 -13.14
N SER A 129 13.90 7.95 -12.62
CA SER A 129 13.81 8.19 -11.18
C SER A 129 12.59 7.56 -10.49
N GLY A 130 11.54 7.18 -11.23
CA GLY A 130 10.33 6.47 -10.77
C GLY A 130 9.43 7.18 -9.74
N GLY A 131 9.87 8.31 -9.18
CA GLY A 131 9.12 9.09 -8.19
C GLY A 131 8.04 9.98 -8.82
N GLY A 132 7.75 11.10 -8.16
CA GLY A 132 6.72 12.00 -8.65
C GLY A 132 6.32 13.07 -7.65
N ARG A 133 5.06 13.50 -7.73
CA ARG A 133 4.47 14.47 -6.81
C ARG A 133 3.04 14.13 -6.49
N MET A 134 2.64 14.41 -5.26
CA MET A 134 1.24 14.40 -4.84
C MET A 134 0.82 15.81 -4.45
N TYR A 135 -0.42 16.14 -4.77
CA TYR A 135 -1.02 17.43 -4.49
C TYR A 135 -2.31 17.23 -3.72
N LEU A 136 -2.50 17.93 -2.61
CA LEU A 136 -3.71 17.83 -1.79
C LEU A 136 -4.72 18.94 -2.12
N GLY A 137 -5.99 18.58 -2.05
CA GLY A 137 -7.11 19.45 -2.39
C GLY A 137 -7.43 19.49 -3.88
N MET A 138 -8.44 20.28 -4.24
CA MET A 138 -8.75 20.56 -5.65
C MET A 138 -7.73 21.53 -6.24
N PRO A 139 -7.35 21.37 -7.52
CA PRO A 139 -6.44 22.32 -8.18
C PRO A 139 -6.93 23.77 -8.06
N ALA A 140 -6.02 24.69 -7.73
CA ALA A 140 -6.34 26.12 -7.68
C ALA A 140 -6.67 26.70 -9.08
N ASP A 141 -6.04 26.14 -10.11
CA ASP A 141 -6.32 26.45 -11.51
C ASP A 141 -7.47 25.59 -12.05
N ALA A 142 -8.09 26.03 -13.15
CA ALA A 142 -9.13 25.25 -13.81
C ALA A 142 -8.59 23.89 -14.31
N ILE A 143 -9.41 22.85 -14.13
CA ILE A 143 -9.17 21.53 -14.75
C ILE A 143 -9.09 21.73 -16.27
N PRO A 144 -8.06 21.19 -16.96
CA PRO A 144 -7.93 21.34 -18.39
C PRO A 144 -9.16 20.83 -19.14
N SER A 145 -9.60 21.54 -20.18
CA SER A 145 -10.79 21.16 -20.95
C SER A 145 -10.68 19.83 -21.69
N GLN A 146 -9.45 19.37 -21.91
CA GLN A 146 -9.13 18.08 -22.54
C GLN A 146 -9.00 16.93 -21.52
N ALA A 147 -9.16 17.19 -20.23
CA ALA A 147 -9.07 16.15 -19.22
C ALA A 147 -10.26 15.19 -19.35
N THR A 148 -10.00 13.90 -19.19
CA THR A 148 -11.03 12.85 -19.25
C THR A 148 -11.57 12.59 -17.86
N VAL A 149 -12.89 12.58 -17.71
CA VAL A 149 -13.56 12.39 -16.41
C VAL A 149 -14.26 11.05 -16.37
N PHE A 150 -13.87 10.22 -15.42
CA PHE A 150 -14.44 8.90 -15.20
C PHE A 150 -15.32 8.89 -13.95
N PRO A 151 -16.57 8.40 -14.04
CA PRO A 151 -17.37 8.13 -12.86
C PRO A 151 -16.70 7.04 -12.02
N MET A 152 -16.65 7.23 -10.70
CA MET A 152 -16.24 6.18 -9.78
C MET A 152 -17.43 5.64 -8.98
N VAL A 153 -17.28 4.43 -8.46
CA VAL A 153 -18.22 3.84 -7.49
C VAL A 153 -18.33 4.78 -6.27
N PRO A 154 -19.56 5.11 -5.80
CA PRO A 154 -19.74 5.90 -4.59
C PRO A 154 -19.07 5.26 -3.39
N ALA A 155 -18.46 6.08 -2.54
CA ALA A 155 -17.88 5.57 -1.31
C ALA A 155 -19.02 5.21 -0.33
N SER A 156 -19.17 3.92 -0.05
CA SER A 156 -20.11 3.40 0.96
C SER A 156 -19.35 2.82 2.14
N GLY A 157 -20.02 2.77 3.30
CA GLY A 157 -19.44 2.20 4.51
C GLY A 157 -19.19 0.68 4.44
N SER A 158 -19.79 -0.01 3.47
CA SER A 158 -19.69 -1.46 3.30
C SER A 158 -18.46 -1.88 2.46
N SER A 159 -17.64 -2.77 3.04
CA SER A 159 -16.68 -3.77 2.49
C SER A 159 -15.83 -3.54 1.23
N ASN A 160 -16.01 -2.48 0.43
CA ASN A 160 -15.22 -2.23 -0.77
C ASN A 160 -14.30 -1.02 -0.56
N PRO A 161 -13.06 -1.21 -0.06
CA PRO A 161 -12.13 -0.12 0.23
C PRO A 161 -11.37 0.37 -1.00
N TYR A 162 -11.95 0.24 -2.20
CA TYR A 162 -11.24 0.48 -3.45
C TYR A 162 -11.95 1.48 -4.35
N TYR A 163 -11.15 2.35 -4.99
CA TYR A 163 -11.64 3.19 -6.07
C TYR A 163 -11.88 2.32 -7.32
N SER A 164 -13.06 2.40 -7.92
CA SER A 164 -13.41 1.63 -9.12
C SER A 164 -14.08 2.52 -10.16
N VAL A 165 -13.64 2.42 -11.42
CA VAL A 165 -14.22 3.16 -12.55
C VAL A 165 -15.45 2.45 -13.10
N LEU A 166 -16.53 3.21 -13.34
CA LEU A 166 -17.76 2.71 -13.96
C LEU A 166 -17.75 2.91 -15.49
N SER A 167 -18.42 2.01 -16.21
CA SER A 167 -18.46 1.96 -17.68
C SER A 167 -19.43 2.93 -18.37
N SER A 168 -20.18 3.76 -17.62
CA SER A 168 -20.84 4.99 -18.13
C SER A 168 -21.62 5.72 -17.02
N PHE A 169 -21.82 7.03 -17.20
CA PHE A 169 -22.81 7.84 -16.45
C PHE A 169 -24.26 7.64 -16.95
N THR A 170 -24.45 7.11 -18.17
CA THR A 170 -25.69 7.25 -18.94
C THR A 170 -26.39 5.93 -19.26
N GLY A 171 -25.85 4.78 -18.84
CA GLY A 171 -26.45 3.46 -19.07
C GLY A 171 -26.51 3.04 -20.55
N GLN A 172 -25.63 3.60 -21.39
CA GLN A 172 -25.65 3.44 -22.86
C GLN A 172 -24.42 2.73 -23.46
N THR A 173 -23.67 1.97 -22.67
CA THR A 173 -22.58 1.13 -23.18
C THR A 173 -22.95 -0.33 -23.01
N ASP A 174 -23.01 -1.07 -24.11
CA ASP A 174 -23.28 -2.51 -24.04
C ASP A 174 -22.06 -3.28 -23.51
N ASN A 175 -20.83 -2.83 -23.83
CA ASN A 175 -19.60 -3.53 -23.46
C ASN A 175 -18.41 -2.61 -23.13
N VAL A 176 -17.53 -3.09 -22.25
CA VAL A 176 -16.14 -2.66 -22.05
C VAL A 176 -15.24 -3.48 -22.98
N THR A 177 -14.30 -2.84 -23.67
CA THR A 177 -13.39 -3.54 -24.57
C THR A 177 -11.93 -3.29 -24.22
N PHE A 178 -11.12 -4.34 -24.37
CA PHE A 178 -9.67 -4.28 -24.25
C PHE A 178 -9.10 -4.31 -25.66
N SER A 179 -8.29 -3.32 -26.00
CA SER A 179 -7.69 -3.22 -27.32
C SER A 179 -6.19 -2.96 -27.26
N PHE A 180 -5.49 -3.51 -28.24
CA PHE A 180 -4.04 -3.44 -28.37
C PHE A 180 -3.70 -3.40 -29.86
N ASP A 181 -2.87 -2.45 -30.29
CA ASP A 181 -2.57 -2.21 -31.72
C ASP A 181 -3.86 -2.04 -32.57
N GLY A 182 -4.87 -1.36 -32.00
CA GLY A 182 -6.18 -1.14 -32.64
C GLY A 182 -7.06 -2.39 -32.80
N LYS A 183 -6.59 -3.57 -32.38
CA LYS A 183 -7.37 -4.82 -32.35
C LYS A 183 -8.06 -4.97 -31.00
N VAL A 184 -9.37 -5.24 -31.01
CA VAL A 184 -10.09 -5.68 -29.80
C VAL A 184 -9.64 -7.09 -29.44
N LEU A 185 -9.07 -7.25 -28.25
CA LEU A 185 -8.59 -8.51 -27.70
C LEU A 185 -9.67 -9.22 -26.89
N HIS A 186 -10.45 -8.44 -26.13
CA HIS A 186 -11.43 -8.98 -25.19
C HIS A 186 -12.57 -7.99 -24.99
N THR A 187 -13.75 -8.52 -24.63
CA THR A 187 -14.98 -7.76 -24.46
C THR A 187 -15.73 -8.27 -23.24
N VAL A 188 -16.10 -7.38 -22.33
CA VAL A 188 -16.86 -7.67 -21.13
C VAL A 188 -18.14 -6.86 -21.17
N ALA A 189 -19.30 -7.45 -20.81
CA ALA A 189 -20.54 -6.68 -20.71
C ALA A 189 -20.41 -5.59 -19.63
N SER A 190 -20.92 -4.38 -19.90
CA SER A 190 -20.81 -3.26 -18.96
C SER A 190 -21.45 -3.55 -17.59
N GLU A 191 -22.55 -4.31 -17.57
CA GLU A 191 -23.19 -4.77 -16.34
C GLU A 191 -22.26 -5.67 -15.52
N THR A 192 -21.55 -6.60 -16.16
CA THR A 192 -20.55 -7.45 -15.52
C THR A 192 -19.38 -6.60 -15.00
N TRP A 193 -18.86 -5.66 -15.80
CA TRP A 193 -17.80 -4.75 -15.37
C TRP A 193 -18.19 -3.96 -14.12
N ASN A 194 -19.40 -3.38 -14.12
CA ASN A 194 -19.91 -2.59 -13.00
C ASN A 194 -20.21 -3.48 -11.79
N THR A 195 -20.76 -4.68 -12.00
CA THR A 195 -21.00 -5.65 -10.91
C THR A 195 -19.69 -6.04 -10.25
N ASN A 196 -18.67 -6.37 -11.03
CA ASN A 196 -17.31 -6.67 -10.56
C ASN A 196 -16.68 -5.46 -9.83
N SER A 197 -17.02 -4.24 -10.25
CA SER A 197 -16.60 -3.01 -9.56
C SER A 197 -17.32 -2.83 -8.21
N LEU A 198 -18.53 -3.36 -8.05
CA LEU A 198 -19.37 -3.22 -6.85
C LEU A 198 -19.20 -4.38 -5.85
N SER A 199 -18.94 -5.59 -6.31
CA SER A 199 -18.76 -6.77 -5.46
C SER A 199 -17.30 -6.94 -5.09
N ASN A 200 -16.92 -6.55 -3.86
CA ASN A 200 -15.62 -6.75 -3.20
C ASN A 200 -14.46 -7.11 -4.16
N SER A 201 -13.88 -6.07 -4.78
CA SER A 201 -12.53 -6.06 -5.37
C SER A 201 -12.28 -6.92 -6.62
N GLN A 202 -12.94 -6.60 -7.74
CA GLN A 202 -12.52 -7.15 -9.04
C GLN A 202 -11.97 -6.08 -10.00
N ASN A 203 -12.63 -4.93 -10.17
CA ASN A 203 -12.08 -3.87 -11.04
C ASN A 203 -11.75 -2.61 -10.23
N PHE A 204 -10.48 -2.33 -9.93
CA PHE A 204 -10.13 -1.19 -9.07
C PHE A 204 -8.79 -0.54 -9.36
N LEU A 205 -8.60 0.69 -8.85
CA LEU A 205 -7.35 1.45 -8.88
C LEU A 205 -6.65 1.37 -7.53
N ASP A 206 -5.36 1.01 -7.57
CA ASP A 206 -4.58 0.86 -6.35
C ASP A 206 -3.11 1.22 -6.57
N SER A 207 -2.71 2.42 -6.13
CA SER A 207 -1.30 2.82 -6.14
C SER A 207 -0.41 2.02 -5.18
N GLY A 208 -1.01 1.27 -4.24
CA GLY A 208 -0.32 0.35 -3.34
C GLY A 208 -0.09 -1.04 -3.94
N THR A 209 -0.67 -1.32 -5.11
CA THR A 209 -0.45 -2.57 -5.85
C THR A 209 0.43 -2.34 -7.07
N HIS A 210 1.38 -3.24 -7.27
CA HIS A 210 2.33 -3.15 -8.36
C HIS A 210 1.69 -3.36 -9.73
N GLY A 211 2.22 -2.61 -10.70
CA GLY A 211 2.06 -2.93 -12.11
C GLY A 211 0.60 -2.90 -12.56
N LEU A 212 0.24 -3.91 -13.35
CA LEU A 212 -1.11 -4.09 -13.90
C LEU A 212 -1.50 -5.55 -13.75
N GLU A 213 -2.63 -5.85 -13.12
CA GLU A 213 -3.22 -7.18 -13.22
C GLU A 213 -4.41 -7.17 -14.18
N ILE A 214 -4.41 -8.06 -15.17
CA ILE A 214 -5.45 -8.15 -16.20
C ILE A 214 -5.89 -9.59 -16.43
N PRO A 215 -7.09 -9.81 -17.03
CA PRO A 215 -7.53 -11.16 -17.37
C PRO A 215 -6.48 -11.89 -18.18
N MET A 216 -6.27 -13.17 -17.85
CA MET A 216 -5.30 -14.03 -18.50
C MET A 216 -5.43 -14.01 -20.03
N SER A 217 -6.67 -14.02 -20.54
CA SER A 217 -6.97 -13.97 -21.98
C SER A 217 -6.43 -12.71 -22.66
N VAL A 218 -6.47 -11.56 -21.98
CA VAL A 218 -5.93 -10.29 -22.49
C VAL A 218 -4.42 -10.33 -22.47
N LEU A 219 -3.82 -10.75 -21.35
CA LEU A 219 -2.36 -10.83 -21.21
C LEU A 219 -1.74 -11.79 -22.22
N GLU A 220 -2.37 -12.95 -22.46
CA GLU A 220 -1.91 -13.93 -23.44
C GLU A 220 -1.89 -13.36 -24.86
N GLU A 221 -2.93 -12.61 -25.25
CA GLU A 221 -2.99 -11.97 -26.56
C GLU A 221 -1.94 -10.86 -26.72
N VAL A 222 -1.73 -10.03 -25.68
CA VAL A 222 -0.70 -8.97 -25.69
C VAL A 222 0.70 -9.58 -25.86
N ILE A 223 1.05 -10.54 -25.01
CA ILE A 223 2.36 -11.20 -25.04
C ILE A 223 2.53 -11.99 -26.34
N GLY A 224 1.48 -12.71 -26.76
CA GLY A 224 1.45 -13.47 -28.01
C GLY A 224 1.72 -12.57 -29.23
N HIS A 225 1.11 -11.39 -29.28
CA HIS A 225 1.37 -10.41 -30.33
C HIS A 225 2.86 -10.01 -30.38
N VAL A 226 3.44 -9.62 -29.23
CA VAL A 226 4.86 -9.20 -29.16
C VAL A 226 5.79 -10.34 -29.57
N HIS A 227 5.54 -11.53 -29.04
CA HIS A 227 6.29 -12.75 -29.37
C HIS A 227 6.24 -13.04 -30.88
N ASP A 228 5.06 -13.01 -31.50
CA ASP A 228 4.89 -13.33 -32.91
C ASP A 228 5.55 -12.29 -33.82
N ARG A 229 5.47 -11.00 -33.46
CA ARG A 229 6.19 -9.91 -34.14
C ARG A 229 7.70 -10.14 -34.12
N ILE A 230 8.29 -10.42 -32.95
CA ILE A 230 9.73 -10.69 -32.83
C ILE A 230 10.10 -11.94 -33.64
N LYS A 231 9.37 -13.03 -33.46
CA LYS A 231 9.71 -14.34 -34.04
C LYS A 231 9.66 -14.38 -35.57
N HIS A 232 8.67 -13.69 -36.15
CA HIS A 232 8.33 -13.80 -37.57
C HIS A 232 8.68 -12.56 -38.39
N HIS A 233 8.90 -11.40 -37.76
CA HIS A 233 9.01 -10.13 -38.47
C HIS A 233 10.22 -9.27 -38.07
N ASP A 234 11.03 -9.67 -37.09
CA ASP A 234 12.20 -8.91 -36.64
C ASP A 234 13.41 -9.83 -36.37
N ASP A 235 14.20 -10.11 -37.40
CA ASP A 235 15.37 -11.00 -37.31
C ASP A 235 16.45 -10.48 -36.34
N GLU A 236 16.58 -9.16 -36.19
CA GLU A 236 17.49 -8.53 -35.23
C GLU A 236 17.04 -8.84 -33.80
N CYS A 237 15.78 -8.56 -33.47
CA CYS A 237 15.25 -8.84 -32.14
C CYS A 237 15.19 -10.34 -31.85
N LYS A 238 14.92 -11.17 -32.85
CA LYS A 238 15.01 -12.62 -32.73
C LYS A 238 16.43 -13.09 -32.37
N HIS A 239 17.46 -12.45 -32.91
CA HIS A 239 18.85 -12.73 -32.53
C HIS A 239 19.14 -12.30 -31.09
N VAL A 240 18.71 -11.09 -30.70
CA VAL A 240 18.88 -10.55 -29.34
C VAL A 240 18.23 -11.45 -28.28
N TRP A 241 16.98 -11.86 -28.51
CA TRP A 241 16.27 -12.76 -27.60
C TRP A 241 16.88 -14.17 -27.61
N GLY A 242 17.33 -14.65 -28.76
CA GLY A 242 17.74 -16.03 -28.95
C GLY A 242 16.57 -17.00 -28.82
N LYS A 243 16.80 -18.27 -29.18
CA LYS A 243 15.72 -19.26 -29.26
C LYS A 243 15.04 -19.52 -27.90
N THR A 244 15.82 -19.77 -26.86
CA THR A 244 15.30 -20.17 -25.54
C THR A 244 14.51 -19.04 -24.86
N ASN A 245 15.03 -17.81 -24.83
CA ASN A 245 14.29 -16.72 -24.17
C ASN A 245 13.05 -16.32 -24.97
N LEU A 246 13.10 -16.40 -26.30
CA LEU A 246 11.92 -16.17 -27.13
C LEU A 246 10.84 -17.24 -26.89
N GLU A 247 11.22 -18.51 -26.76
CA GLU A 247 10.29 -19.58 -26.37
C GLU A 247 9.71 -19.35 -24.97
N ASN A 248 10.50 -18.81 -24.03
CA ASN A 248 10.03 -18.44 -22.69
C ASN A 248 9.13 -17.20 -22.69
N LEU A 249 9.32 -16.26 -23.63
CA LEU A 249 8.44 -15.09 -23.82
C LEU A 249 7.03 -15.48 -24.29
N ASN A 250 6.80 -16.73 -24.68
CA ASN A 250 5.46 -17.20 -24.96
C ASN A 250 4.57 -17.08 -23.71
N ALA A 251 3.36 -16.54 -23.87
CA ALA A 251 2.45 -16.21 -22.79
C ALA A 251 2.22 -17.34 -21.77
N LYS A 252 2.16 -18.59 -22.25
CA LYS A 252 2.00 -19.77 -21.38
C LYS A 252 3.11 -19.89 -20.32
N TYR A 253 4.34 -19.48 -20.65
CA TYR A 253 5.50 -19.57 -19.76
C TYR A 253 5.70 -18.30 -18.93
N VAL A 254 5.44 -17.11 -19.50
CA VAL A 254 5.52 -15.83 -18.77
C VAL A 254 4.62 -15.84 -17.53
N VAL A 255 3.44 -16.46 -17.65
CA VAL A 255 2.45 -16.49 -16.56
C VAL A 255 2.90 -17.33 -15.36
N THR A 256 3.85 -18.24 -15.55
CA THR A 256 4.36 -19.14 -14.51
C THR A 256 5.78 -18.83 -14.06
N SER A 257 6.51 -17.98 -14.80
CA SER A 257 7.94 -17.77 -14.63
C SER A 257 8.32 -16.30 -14.84
N TYR A 258 9.16 -15.77 -13.97
CA TYR A 258 9.81 -14.48 -14.19
C TYR A 258 10.82 -14.60 -15.34
N ILE A 259 10.74 -13.71 -16.32
CA ILE A 259 11.75 -13.57 -17.37
C ILE A 259 12.72 -12.47 -16.95
N ASP A 260 13.99 -12.85 -16.74
CA ASP A 260 15.09 -11.90 -16.62
C ASP A 260 15.48 -11.42 -18.04
N ALA A 261 14.92 -10.29 -18.48
CA ALA A 261 15.24 -9.69 -19.76
C ALA A 261 16.45 -8.75 -19.63
N SER A 262 17.37 -8.78 -20.61
CA SER A 262 18.39 -7.72 -20.70
C SER A 262 17.78 -6.42 -21.25
N GLU A 263 18.51 -5.31 -21.13
CA GLU A 263 18.09 -4.02 -21.70
C GLU A 263 17.78 -4.13 -23.20
N ALA A 264 18.64 -4.80 -23.98
CA ALA A 264 18.43 -5.01 -25.40
C ALA A 264 17.17 -5.85 -25.70
N MET A 265 16.88 -6.87 -24.88
CA MET A 265 15.66 -7.67 -25.01
C MET A 265 14.41 -6.83 -24.74
N LYS A 266 14.44 -6.04 -23.66
CA LYS A 266 13.39 -5.08 -23.28
C LYS A 266 13.13 -4.08 -24.41
N ASP A 267 14.15 -3.41 -24.93
CA ASP A 267 14.03 -2.46 -26.04
C ASP A 267 13.42 -3.11 -27.29
N CYS A 268 13.85 -4.34 -27.59
CA CYS A 268 13.30 -5.12 -28.69
C CYS A 268 11.81 -5.46 -28.52
N ALA A 269 11.38 -5.83 -27.32
CA ALA A 269 9.97 -6.08 -27.04
C ALA A 269 9.15 -4.78 -27.12
N LEU A 270 9.63 -3.68 -26.53
CA LEU A 270 8.93 -2.39 -26.53
C LEU A 270 8.77 -1.77 -27.93
N LYS A 271 9.64 -2.11 -28.88
CA LYS A 271 9.49 -1.76 -30.31
C LYS A 271 8.22 -2.34 -30.93
N HIS A 272 7.80 -3.53 -30.48
CA HIS A 272 6.60 -4.24 -30.94
C HIS A 272 5.42 -4.12 -29.98
N MET A 273 5.57 -3.35 -28.89
CA MET A 273 4.47 -3.06 -27.98
C MET A 273 3.73 -1.77 -28.35
N HIS A 274 2.45 -1.78 -28.00
CA HIS A 274 1.53 -0.66 -28.05
C HIS A 274 0.93 -0.43 -26.67
N ASP A 275 0.29 0.72 -26.47
CA ASP A 275 -0.46 0.95 -25.24
C ASP A 275 -1.67 0.00 -25.19
N LEU A 276 -2.00 -0.47 -23.99
CA LEU A 276 -3.23 -1.20 -23.76
C LEU A 276 -4.34 -0.19 -23.49
N VAL A 277 -5.43 -0.28 -24.26
CA VAL A 277 -6.57 0.63 -24.13
C VAL A 277 -7.78 -0.16 -23.66
N ILE A 278 -8.31 0.23 -22.49
CA ILE A 278 -9.57 -0.27 -21.97
C ILE A 278 -10.63 0.79 -22.22
N ASN A 279 -11.45 0.59 -23.25
CA ASN A 279 -12.58 1.46 -23.52
C ASN A 279 -13.71 1.13 -22.55
N VAL A 280 -13.94 2.03 -21.60
CA VAL A 280 -15.01 1.96 -20.59
C VAL A 280 -16.17 2.88 -20.97
N GLY A 281 -16.30 3.25 -22.24
CA GLY A 281 -17.43 4.02 -22.76
C GLY A 281 -17.10 4.82 -24.03
N PRO A 282 -18.10 5.49 -24.65
CA PRO A 282 -18.00 5.98 -26.03
C PRO A 282 -16.89 7.00 -26.26
N GLU A 283 -16.40 7.64 -25.20
CA GLU A 283 -15.31 8.61 -25.21
C GLU A 283 -14.37 8.45 -23.99
N ASN A 284 -14.42 7.29 -23.32
CA ASN A 284 -13.70 7.05 -22.06
C ASN A 284 -12.72 5.89 -22.22
N ASP A 285 -11.46 6.22 -22.49
CA ASP A 285 -10.38 5.25 -22.62
C ASP A 285 -9.46 5.30 -21.42
N LEU A 286 -9.32 4.18 -20.71
CA LEU A 286 -8.23 3.97 -19.76
C LEU A 286 -7.02 3.47 -20.57
N VAL A 287 -6.03 4.33 -20.75
CA VAL A 287 -4.83 4.02 -21.52
C VAL A 287 -3.68 3.67 -20.58
N ILE A 288 -3.20 2.43 -20.64
CA ILE A 288 -2.03 1.95 -19.92
C ILE A 288 -0.82 2.04 -20.85
N SER A 289 0.15 2.87 -20.49
CA SER A 289 1.35 3.09 -21.30
C SER A 289 2.19 1.84 -21.40
N LYS A 290 2.64 1.49 -22.61
CA LYS A 290 3.62 0.41 -22.82
C LYS A 290 4.94 0.62 -22.09
N SER A 291 5.28 1.86 -21.73
CA SER A 291 6.50 2.16 -20.96
C SER A 291 6.46 1.55 -19.56
N SER A 292 5.28 1.21 -19.04
CA SER A 292 5.10 0.51 -17.78
C SER A 292 5.28 -1.01 -17.87
N PHE A 293 5.37 -1.59 -19.08
CA PHE A 293 5.37 -3.05 -19.24
C PHE A 293 6.61 -3.72 -18.67
N PHE A 294 7.77 -3.09 -18.77
CA PHE A 294 9.01 -3.56 -18.15
C PHE A 294 9.47 -2.62 -17.05
N TYR A 295 10.05 -3.19 -16.00
CA TYR A 295 10.76 -2.45 -14.96
C TYR A 295 12.13 -3.07 -14.72
N GLU A 296 13.10 -2.26 -14.31
CA GLU A 296 14.41 -2.75 -13.91
C GLU A 296 14.32 -3.34 -12.50
N LYS A 297 14.62 -4.63 -12.33
CA LYS A 297 14.42 -5.37 -11.06
C LYS A 297 15.17 -4.73 -9.90
N GLN A 298 16.38 -4.26 -10.16
CA GLN A 298 17.20 -3.51 -9.21
C GLN A 298 17.83 -2.35 -9.96
N PRO A 299 17.96 -1.16 -9.34
CA PRO A 299 18.59 -0.02 -9.98
C PRO A 299 19.97 -0.38 -10.55
N CYS A 300 20.19 -0.06 -11.82
CA CYS A 300 21.44 -0.30 -12.55
C CYS A 300 21.84 -1.78 -12.71
N SER A 301 20.91 -2.73 -12.51
CA SER A 301 21.18 -4.15 -12.73
C SER A 301 21.25 -4.55 -14.21
N GLY A 302 20.63 -3.78 -15.10
CA GLY A 302 20.44 -4.15 -16.50
C GLY A 302 19.50 -5.36 -16.69
N VAL A 303 18.81 -5.80 -15.63
CA VAL A 303 17.88 -6.93 -15.63
C VAL A 303 16.47 -6.39 -15.44
N TYR A 304 15.60 -6.73 -16.40
CA TYR A 304 14.25 -6.21 -16.50
C TYR A 304 13.21 -7.32 -16.37
N HIS A 305 12.13 -7.03 -15.64
CA HIS A 305 10.98 -7.91 -15.42
C HIS A 305 9.72 -7.29 -16.01
N ILE A 306 8.71 -8.12 -16.25
CA ILE A 306 7.40 -7.68 -16.74
C ILE A 306 6.55 -7.22 -15.55
N SER A 307 5.97 -6.02 -15.65
CA SER A 307 5.09 -5.41 -14.64
C SER A 307 3.62 -5.80 -14.83
N TRP A 308 3.24 -6.28 -16.01
CA TRP A 308 1.86 -6.68 -16.30
C TRP A 308 1.69 -8.17 -16.02
N THR A 309 0.83 -8.50 -15.06
CA THR A 309 0.61 -9.86 -14.57
C THR A 309 -0.82 -10.30 -14.82
N LYS A 310 -1.06 -11.60 -14.68
CA LYS A 310 -2.43 -12.13 -14.73
C LYS A 310 -3.13 -11.83 -13.41
N SER A 311 -4.39 -11.45 -13.49
CA SER A 311 -5.27 -11.44 -12.33
C SER A 311 -5.71 -12.87 -11.97
N GLY A 312 -6.10 -13.07 -10.72
CA GLY A 312 -6.63 -14.37 -10.23
C GLY A 312 -8.00 -14.77 -10.79
N GLY A 313 -8.63 -13.92 -11.60
CA GLY A 313 -9.95 -14.14 -12.19
C GLY A 313 -10.17 -13.32 -13.46
N ASP A 314 -11.43 -13.02 -13.79
CA ASP A 314 -11.78 -12.17 -14.94
C ASP A 314 -11.94 -10.71 -14.52
N HIS A 315 -10.84 -10.15 -14.02
CA HIS A 315 -10.85 -8.84 -13.36
C HIS A 315 -9.60 -8.02 -13.64
N VAL A 316 -9.68 -6.70 -13.41
CA VAL A 316 -8.63 -5.72 -13.73
C VAL A 316 -8.22 -4.94 -12.50
N LEU A 317 -6.94 -5.06 -12.14
CA LEU A 317 -6.32 -4.24 -11.12
C LEU A 317 -5.43 -3.18 -11.80
N LEU A 318 -5.90 -1.94 -11.79
CA LEU A 318 -5.17 -0.77 -12.28
C LEU A 318 -4.18 -0.31 -11.21
N GLY A 319 -3.10 -1.06 -11.07
CA GLY A 319 -2.00 -0.76 -10.16
C GLY A 319 -1.11 0.38 -10.66
N THR A 320 0.10 0.49 -10.11
CA THR A 320 1.06 1.56 -10.46
C THR A 320 1.38 1.69 -11.94
N ALA A 321 1.23 0.65 -12.77
CA ALA A 321 1.41 0.76 -14.22
C ALA A 321 0.37 1.66 -14.90
N TYR A 322 -0.86 1.73 -14.37
CA TYR A 322 -1.86 2.67 -14.88
C TYR A 322 -1.52 4.11 -14.49
N PHE A 323 -0.96 4.32 -13.30
CA PHE A 323 -0.55 5.65 -12.82
C PHE A 323 0.68 6.18 -13.58
N TRP A 324 1.54 5.27 -14.06
CA TRP A 324 2.83 5.57 -14.67
C TRP A 324 2.75 6.58 -15.83
N GLY A 325 3.44 7.72 -15.66
CA GLY A 325 3.50 8.77 -16.67
C GLY A 325 2.24 9.64 -16.76
N LYS A 326 1.36 9.63 -15.75
CA LYS A 326 0.10 10.41 -15.74
C LYS A 326 0.00 11.37 -14.56
N ASN A 327 -0.90 12.35 -14.73
CA ASN A 327 -1.49 13.14 -13.66
C ASN A 327 -2.94 12.67 -13.43
N LEU A 328 -3.22 12.04 -12.28
CA LEU A 328 -4.53 11.51 -11.94
C LEU A 328 -5.11 12.24 -10.73
N LEU A 329 -6.24 12.93 -10.90
CA LEU A 329 -6.98 13.60 -9.83
C LEU A 329 -8.12 12.70 -9.34
N PHE A 330 -8.04 12.32 -8.06
CA PHE A 330 -9.11 11.66 -7.33
C PHE A 330 -9.97 12.75 -6.67
N ASN A 331 -11.08 13.09 -7.31
CA ASN A 331 -12.03 14.05 -6.77
C ASN A 331 -13.11 13.31 -5.98
N THR A 332 -13.00 13.41 -4.65
CA THR A 332 -13.94 12.84 -3.68
C THR A 332 -14.59 13.92 -2.82
N THR A 333 -14.71 15.14 -3.36
CA THR A 333 -15.39 16.25 -2.68
C THR A 333 -16.87 15.94 -2.46
N ASP A 334 -17.48 15.23 -3.41
CA ASP A 334 -18.77 14.55 -3.26
C ASP A 334 -18.57 13.03 -3.21
N LEU A 335 -18.70 12.44 -2.02
CA LEU A 335 -18.54 11.00 -1.81
C LEU A 335 -19.66 10.17 -2.45
N ALA A 336 -20.81 10.77 -2.76
CA ALA A 336 -21.92 10.10 -3.43
C ALA A 336 -21.75 10.04 -4.95
N SER A 337 -20.85 10.86 -5.51
CA SER A 337 -20.55 10.89 -6.95
C SER A 337 -19.06 11.22 -7.19
N PRO A 338 -18.14 10.38 -6.69
CA PRO A 338 -16.72 10.63 -6.86
C PRO A 338 -16.30 10.45 -8.32
N THR A 339 -15.25 11.15 -8.73
CA THR A 339 -14.71 11.07 -10.10
C THR A 339 -13.20 10.92 -10.11
N LEU A 340 -12.69 10.10 -11.01
CA LEU A 340 -11.29 10.10 -11.41
C LEU A 340 -11.15 11.02 -12.62
N VAL A 341 -10.15 11.90 -12.62
CA VAL A 341 -9.86 12.78 -13.76
C VAL A 341 -8.45 12.50 -14.25
N ASP A 342 -8.33 12.01 -15.49
CA ASP A 342 -7.04 11.93 -16.18
C ASP A 342 -6.71 13.32 -16.73
N LEU A 343 -5.78 14.01 -16.06
CA LEU A 343 -5.36 15.37 -16.39
C LEU A 343 -4.33 15.40 -17.53
N GLY A 344 -3.94 14.22 -18.06
CA GLY A 344 -2.98 14.06 -19.13
C GLY A 344 -1.61 13.55 -18.65
N PRO A 345 -0.58 13.63 -19.53
CA PRO A 345 0.75 13.11 -19.23
C PRO A 345 1.39 13.82 -18.03
N ALA A 346 2.28 13.11 -17.33
CA ALA A 346 2.99 13.61 -16.15
C ALA A 346 3.83 14.87 -16.45
N ASP A 347 4.47 14.92 -17.63
CA ASP A 347 5.35 16.02 -18.08
C ASP A 347 6.36 16.46 -16.99
N GLY A 348 6.98 15.46 -16.35
CA GLY A 348 7.92 15.65 -15.25
C GLY A 348 7.32 16.22 -13.97
N CYS A 349 5.99 16.14 -13.79
CA CYS A 349 5.25 16.69 -12.65
C CYS A 349 5.49 18.19 -12.44
N THR A 350 5.70 18.94 -13.53
CA THR A 350 6.05 20.37 -13.49
C THR A 350 4.88 21.27 -13.14
N LYS A 351 3.66 20.87 -13.51
CA LYS A 351 2.43 21.60 -13.18
C LYS A 351 1.96 21.27 -11.77
N ASP A 352 1.61 22.32 -11.03
CA ASP A 352 1.04 22.22 -9.69
C ASP A 352 -0.48 22.02 -9.79
N TYR A 353 -0.98 20.94 -9.18
CA TYR A 353 -2.40 20.60 -9.11
C TYR A 353 -2.95 20.69 -7.68
N GLY A 354 -2.24 21.37 -6.78
CA GLY A 354 -2.62 21.55 -5.38
C GLY A 354 -3.59 22.71 -5.16
N GLN A 355 -4.37 22.58 -4.10
CA GLN A 355 -5.22 23.69 -3.63
C GLN A 355 -4.38 24.81 -3.00
N ILE A 356 -3.24 24.47 -2.38
CA ILE A 356 -2.27 25.44 -1.87
C ILE A 356 -1.03 25.40 -2.78
N PRO A 357 -0.84 26.41 -3.66
CA PRO A 357 0.29 26.44 -4.57
C PRO A 357 1.64 26.33 -3.85
N GLY A 358 2.57 25.58 -4.44
CA GLY A 358 3.93 25.37 -3.93
C GLY A 358 4.06 24.34 -2.81
N ASN A 359 2.96 23.69 -2.39
CA ASN A 359 2.98 22.65 -1.34
C ASN A 359 2.86 21.24 -1.91
N ALA A 360 3.50 21.00 -3.06
CA ALA A 360 3.60 19.66 -3.62
C ALA A 360 4.35 18.73 -2.66
N ILE A 361 3.80 17.54 -2.44
CA ILE A 361 4.43 16.48 -1.65
C ILE A 361 5.31 15.66 -2.60
N PRO A 362 6.64 15.61 -2.40
CA PRO A 362 7.50 14.74 -3.19
C PRO A 362 7.13 13.27 -2.99
N LEU A 363 7.03 12.54 -4.10
CA LEU A 363 6.87 11.09 -4.08
C LEU A 363 8.20 10.42 -4.44
N HIS A 364 8.56 9.38 -3.70
CA HIS A 364 9.82 8.67 -3.82
C HIS A 364 9.61 7.18 -4.11
N GLY A 365 10.34 6.66 -5.09
CA GLY A 365 10.40 5.24 -5.42
C GLY A 365 11.13 5.05 -6.75
N ALA A 366 12.09 4.13 -6.83
CA ALA A 366 12.73 3.78 -8.10
C ALA A 366 11.72 3.04 -9.00
N PRO A 367 11.89 3.06 -10.35
CA PRO A 367 10.96 2.38 -11.26
C PRO A 367 10.73 0.91 -10.89
N GLY A 368 11.77 0.19 -10.47
CA GLY A 368 11.65 -1.20 -10.03
C GLY A 368 10.86 -1.41 -8.75
N GLN A 369 10.79 -0.41 -7.87
CA GLN A 369 9.96 -0.46 -6.67
C GLN A 369 8.51 -0.12 -6.98
N VAL A 370 8.30 0.87 -7.85
CA VAL A 370 6.96 1.34 -8.20
C VAL A 370 6.25 0.32 -9.09
N LEU A 371 6.88 -0.12 -10.18
CA LEU A 371 6.29 -1.06 -11.15
C LEU A 371 6.54 -2.53 -10.83
N GLY A 372 7.57 -2.84 -10.04
CA GLY A 372 7.90 -4.21 -9.66
C GLY A 372 7.11 -4.70 -8.47
N THR A 373 7.35 -5.95 -8.05
CA THR A 373 6.52 -6.70 -7.08
C THR A 373 6.17 -5.98 -5.79
N ASP A 374 6.94 -4.95 -5.43
CA ASP A 374 6.76 -4.16 -4.22
C ASP A 374 5.62 -3.14 -4.34
N GLY A 375 5.33 -2.64 -5.55
CA GLY A 375 4.23 -1.70 -5.80
C GLY A 375 4.29 -0.44 -4.95
N THR A 376 5.49 0.00 -4.58
CA THR A 376 5.68 0.95 -3.49
C THR A 376 6.13 2.31 -4.03
N ILE A 377 5.28 3.31 -3.80
CA ILE A 377 5.65 4.71 -3.86
C ILE A 377 5.44 5.33 -2.48
N THR A 378 6.41 6.14 -2.03
CA THR A 378 6.43 6.68 -0.67
C THR A 378 6.35 8.21 -0.65
N ALA A 379 5.87 8.76 0.46
CA ALA A 379 5.86 10.18 0.74
C ALA A 379 6.18 10.43 2.22
N GLU A 380 6.61 11.65 2.54
CA GLU A 380 6.77 12.08 3.92
C GLU A 380 5.47 12.67 4.48
N VAL A 381 5.11 12.27 5.70
CA VAL A 381 4.00 12.84 6.48
C VAL A 381 4.50 13.14 7.89
N ALA A 382 4.07 14.26 8.48
CA ALA A 382 4.47 14.62 9.84
C ALA A 382 3.32 14.37 10.83
N VAL A 383 3.59 13.64 11.92
CA VAL A 383 2.61 13.23 12.93
C VAL A 383 3.09 13.61 14.33
N GLY A 384 2.20 14.05 15.20
CA GLY A 384 2.52 14.31 16.61
C GLY A 384 2.64 15.78 16.97
N THR A 385 2.92 16.02 18.25
CA THR A 385 3.27 17.34 18.80
C THR A 385 4.35 17.16 19.88
N PRO A 386 5.63 17.43 19.58
CA PRO A 386 6.14 18.03 18.35
C PRO A 386 5.99 17.12 17.12
N PRO A 387 5.82 17.68 15.90
CA PRO A 387 5.69 16.87 14.69
C PRO A 387 6.93 16.01 14.41
N GLN A 388 6.71 14.74 14.08
CA GLN A 388 7.71 13.77 13.66
C GLN A 388 7.42 13.36 12.22
N THR A 389 8.36 13.62 11.31
CA THR A 389 8.24 13.18 9.91
C THR A 389 8.48 11.69 9.79
N VAL A 390 7.63 10.99 9.05
CA VAL A 390 7.79 9.57 8.73
C VAL A 390 7.56 9.35 7.23
N SER A 391 8.33 8.46 6.62
CA SER A 391 8.09 8.00 5.25
C SER A 391 7.00 6.93 5.26
N VAL A 392 6.05 6.98 4.34
CA VAL A 392 4.88 6.09 4.30
C VAL A 392 4.55 5.73 2.86
N GLN A 393 4.08 4.51 2.61
CA GLN A 393 3.58 4.10 1.30
C GLN A 393 2.22 4.77 1.03
N MET A 394 2.03 5.26 -0.20
CA MET A 394 0.77 5.84 -0.67
C MET A 394 -0.10 4.75 -1.29
N ASP A 395 -1.29 4.55 -0.75
CA ASP A 395 -2.15 3.43 -1.11
C ASP A 395 -3.58 3.91 -1.39
N THR A 396 -3.99 3.94 -2.66
CA THR A 396 -5.36 4.28 -3.05
C THR A 396 -6.36 3.12 -2.85
N GLY A 397 -5.90 1.90 -2.62
CA GLY A 397 -6.71 0.73 -2.27
C GLY A 397 -6.90 0.50 -0.77
N SER A 398 -6.48 1.45 0.06
CA SER A 398 -6.62 1.38 1.52
C SER A 398 -7.24 2.63 2.11
N GLN A 399 -7.91 2.47 3.25
CA GLN A 399 -8.52 3.56 4.02
C GLN A 399 -7.70 3.95 5.25
N LYS A 400 -6.69 3.15 5.61
CA LYS A 400 -6.05 3.22 6.93
C LYS A 400 -4.73 3.96 6.88
N PHE A 401 -4.55 4.91 7.78
CA PHE A 401 -3.26 5.51 8.04
C PHE A 401 -2.64 4.85 9.28
N PHE A 402 -1.53 4.13 9.10
CA PHE A 402 -0.76 3.61 10.21
C PHE A 402 0.74 3.70 10.01
N ILE A 403 1.44 3.75 11.14
CA ILE A 403 2.89 3.73 11.25
C ILE A 403 3.28 2.47 12.02
N VAL A 404 4.37 1.84 11.62
CA VAL A 404 4.91 0.65 12.28
C VAL A 404 5.82 1.09 13.42
N HIS A 405 5.54 0.56 14.62
CA HIS A 405 6.37 0.81 15.79
C HIS A 405 7.80 0.27 15.58
N ALA A 406 8.82 0.98 16.09
CA ALA A 406 10.23 0.54 15.96
C ALA A 406 10.47 -0.84 16.60
N GLU A 407 9.74 -1.14 17.68
CA GLU A 407 9.78 -2.44 18.38
C GLU A 407 8.62 -3.37 17.96
N CYS A 408 8.07 -3.21 16.75
CA CYS A 408 7.06 -4.10 16.22
C CYS A 408 7.55 -5.57 16.21
N ARG A 409 6.62 -6.50 16.45
CA ARG A 409 6.89 -7.95 16.45
C ARG A 409 6.54 -8.55 15.09
N ARG A 410 7.55 -9.00 14.33
CA ARG A 410 7.38 -9.72 13.05
C ARG A 410 7.12 -11.20 13.33
N LEU A 411 6.03 -11.69 12.76
CA LEU A 411 5.70 -13.10 12.74
C LEU A 411 6.13 -13.62 11.37
N VAL A 412 7.16 -14.47 11.35
CA VAL A 412 7.83 -14.92 10.11
C VAL A 412 6.95 -15.95 9.42
N ASN A 413 5.85 -15.54 8.77
CA ASN A 413 5.00 -16.42 7.96
C ASN A 413 4.59 -17.76 8.61
N CYS A 414 4.63 -17.85 9.93
CA CYS A 414 4.39 -19.10 10.62
C CYS A 414 2.90 -19.44 10.52
N PHE A 415 2.04 -18.45 10.64
CA PHE A 415 0.59 -18.60 10.53
C PHE A 415 -0.04 -17.40 9.84
N ARG A 416 -1.19 -17.62 9.21
CA ARG A 416 -2.08 -16.56 8.71
C ARG A 416 -3.19 -16.34 9.73
N VAL A 417 -3.62 -15.10 9.90
CA VAL A 417 -4.76 -14.77 10.77
C VAL A 417 -5.90 -14.39 9.85
N LEU A 418 -6.97 -15.17 9.87
CA LEU A 418 -8.22 -14.80 9.23
C LEU A 418 -9.15 -14.28 10.31
N VAL A 419 -9.61 -13.05 10.11
CA VAL A 419 -10.61 -12.41 10.95
C VAL A 419 -11.87 -12.29 10.14
N TYR A 420 -12.98 -12.70 10.73
CA TYR A 420 -14.29 -12.63 10.09
C TYR A 420 -15.08 -11.49 10.72
N ASP A 421 -16.19 -11.07 10.08
CA ASP A 421 -17.11 -10.05 10.62
C ASP A 421 -17.86 -10.50 11.89
N TYR A 422 -17.61 -11.73 12.34
CA TYR A 422 -18.06 -12.28 13.61
C TYR A 422 -16.94 -12.17 14.65
N PRO A 423 -17.23 -12.19 15.96
CA PRO A 423 -16.21 -12.16 17.01
C PRO A 423 -15.45 -13.50 17.05
N TYR A 424 -14.69 -13.75 16.01
CA TYR A 424 -14.10 -15.02 15.64
C TYR A 424 -12.80 -14.75 14.88
N ILE A 425 -11.73 -15.38 15.34
CA ILE A 425 -10.44 -15.39 14.65
C ILE A 425 -10.02 -16.84 14.41
N SER A 426 -9.49 -17.11 13.22
CA SER A 426 -8.87 -18.39 12.92
C SER A 426 -7.41 -18.21 12.50
N LEU A 427 -6.55 -19.06 13.06
CA LEU A 427 -5.14 -19.12 12.76
C LEU A 427 -4.91 -20.30 11.81
N HIS A 428 -4.41 -19.99 10.62
CA HIS A 428 -4.12 -20.94 9.56
C HIS A 428 -2.63 -21.17 9.44
N GLN A 429 -2.23 -22.29 8.85
CA GLN A 429 -0.83 -22.55 8.56
C GLN A 429 -0.33 -21.55 7.50
N GLY A 430 0.82 -20.93 7.77
CA GLY A 430 1.54 -20.13 6.80
C GLY A 430 2.65 -20.93 6.12
N ASN A 431 3.33 -20.33 5.13
CA ASN A 431 4.28 -21.05 4.28
C ASN A 431 5.48 -21.63 5.05
N LYS A 432 5.86 -21.01 6.18
CA LYS A 432 6.97 -21.44 7.03
C LYS A 432 6.48 -22.20 8.28
N PHE A 433 5.19 -22.59 8.34
CA PHE A 433 4.59 -23.22 9.51
C PHE A 433 5.42 -24.40 10.03
N HIS A 434 5.94 -25.25 9.14
CA HIS A 434 6.71 -26.45 9.50
C HIS A 434 8.18 -26.19 9.90
N ASP A 435 8.67 -24.95 9.81
CA ASP A 435 10.02 -24.62 10.26
C ASP A 435 10.11 -24.75 11.79
N ALA A 436 11.23 -25.26 12.31
CA ALA A 436 11.40 -25.50 13.74
C ALA A 436 11.17 -24.23 14.59
N THR A 437 11.65 -23.07 14.11
CA THR A 437 11.43 -21.77 14.75
C THR A 437 9.95 -21.39 14.76
N CYS A 438 9.21 -21.69 13.68
CA CYS A 438 7.78 -21.42 13.59
C CYS A 438 6.95 -22.33 14.48
N GLN A 439 7.28 -23.61 14.56
CA GLN A 439 6.59 -24.55 15.46
C GLN A 439 6.66 -24.09 16.92
N THR A 440 7.83 -23.62 17.40
CA THR A 440 7.95 -23.07 18.75
C THR A 440 7.08 -21.83 18.95
N GLN A 441 7.02 -20.92 17.97
CA GLN A 441 6.16 -19.73 18.06
C GLN A 441 4.67 -20.09 18.07
N VAL A 442 4.27 -21.06 17.24
CA VAL A 442 2.90 -21.58 17.16
C VAL A 442 2.49 -22.19 18.50
N GLU A 443 3.31 -23.07 19.09
CA GLU A 443 3.03 -23.70 20.38
C GLU A 443 2.90 -22.67 21.52
N LEU A 444 3.79 -21.67 21.55
CA LEU A 444 3.76 -20.59 22.53
C LEU A 444 2.48 -19.76 22.41
N LEU A 445 2.12 -19.38 21.18
CA LEU A 445 0.91 -18.60 20.91
C LEU A 445 -0.36 -19.40 21.21
N GLN A 446 -0.39 -20.68 20.82
CA GLN A 446 -1.50 -21.58 21.11
C GLN A 446 -1.74 -21.69 22.62
N GLY A 447 -0.68 -21.94 23.39
CA GLY A 447 -0.76 -22.01 24.84
C GLY A 447 -1.25 -20.71 25.48
N ALA A 448 -0.84 -19.56 24.94
CA ALA A 448 -1.30 -18.24 25.39
C ALA A 448 -2.81 -18.05 25.15
N LEU A 449 -3.27 -18.35 23.93
CA LEU A 449 -4.64 -18.15 23.52
C LEU A 449 -5.59 -19.11 24.25
N LEU A 450 -5.20 -20.38 24.42
CA LEU A 450 -5.95 -21.36 25.22
C LEU A 450 -6.02 -20.98 26.71
N GLY A 451 -5.05 -20.22 27.22
CA GLY A 451 -5.03 -19.69 28.58
C GLY A 451 -5.71 -18.33 28.76
N SER A 452 -6.19 -17.73 27.66
CA SER A 452 -6.81 -16.40 27.67
C SER A 452 -8.31 -16.45 28.03
N SER A 453 -8.96 -15.30 28.06
CA SER A 453 -10.43 -15.22 28.23
C SER A 453 -11.22 -15.66 26.98
N MET A 454 -10.53 -16.03 25.90
CA MET A 454 -11.13 -16.43 24.62
C MET A 454 -11.49 -17.91 24.64
N SER A 455 -12.60 -18.27 23.99
CA SER A 455 -12.98 -19.67 23.82
C SER A 455 -12.33 -20.21 22.55
N CYS A 456 -11.17 -20.85 22.70
CA CYS A 456 -10.40 -21.41 21.59
C CYS A 456 -10.53 -22.94 21.49
N THR A 457 -10.67 -23.45 20.28
CA THR A 457 -10.71 -24.88 19.96
C THR A 457 -9.66 -25.23 18.91
N ASN A 458 -9.02 -26.39 19.09
CA ASN A 458 -8.17 -27.01 18.06
C ASN A 458 -9.09 -27.65 17.02
N GLU A 459 -9.66 -26.84 16.15
CA GLU A 459 -10.49 -27.30 15.04
C GLU A 459 -9.66 -27.29 13.76
N THR A 460 -9.65 -28.44 13.07
CA THR A 460 -9.01 -28.62 11.75
C THR A 460 -9.96 -28.29 10.59
N THR A 461 -11.09 -27.66 10.87
CA THR A 461 -12.05 -27.24 9.85
C THR A 461 -11.41 -26.15 9.00
N ASP A 462 -11.49 -26.29 7.67
CA ASP A 462 -11.00 -25.32 6.69
C ASP A 462 -9.51 -24.97 6.75
N GLY A 463 -8.67 -25.87 7.29
CA GLY A 463 -7.20 -25.68 7.32
C GLY A 463 -6.70 -24.75 8.43
N ALA A 464 -7.59 -24.27 9.29
CA ALA A 464 -7.19 -23.64 10.56
C ALA A 464 -6.56 -24.69 11.48
N TRP A 465 -5.61 -24.27 12.31
CA TRP A 465 -5.06 -25.10 13.39
C TRP A 465 -5.51 -24.64 14.77
N LEU A 466 -5.99 -23.39 14.88
CA LEU A 466 -6.64 -22.85 16.06
C LEU A 466 -7.76 -21.89 15.65
N SER A 467 -8.91 -22.04 16.29
CA SER A 467 -10.07 -21.19 16.10
C SER A 467 -10.47 -20.61 17.45
N CYS A 468 -10.70 -19.31 17.54
CA CYS A 468 -11.11 -18.66 18.79
C CYS A 468 -12.36 -17.82 18.59
N THR A 469 -13.28 -17.91 19.54
CA THR A 469 -14.50 -17.10 19.62
C THR A 469 -14.44 -16.17 20.83
N CYS A 470 -14.99 -14.97 20.66
CA CYS A 470 -15.05 -13.93 21.68
C CYS A 470 -16.46 -13.34 21.77
N GLN A 471 -16.70 -12.45 22.75
CA GLN A 471 -17.96 -11.71 22.82
C GLN A 471 -18.01 -10.58 21.79
N THR A 472 -16.86 -9.96 21.52
CA THR A 472 -16.71 -8.86 20.56
C THR A 472 -15.44 -9.04 19.74
N TYR A 473 -15.40 -8.43 18.55
CA TYR A 473 -14.20 -8.44 17.70
C TYR A 473 -12.99 -7.77 18.40
N GLN A 474 -13.23 -6.67 19.12
CA GLN A 474 -12.20 -5.98 19.92
C GLN A 474 -11.59 -6.90 20.99
N GLN A 475 -12.40 -7.76 21.62
CA GLN A 475 -11.89 -8.74 22.58
C GLN A 475 -10.99 -9.78 21.90
N CYS A 476 -11.35 -10.25 20.71
CA CYS A 476 -10.50 -11.17 19.94
C CYS A 476 -9.17 -10.52 19.53
N TYR A 477 -9.20 -9.29 19.03
CA TYR A 477 -7.98 -8.56 18.70
C TYR A 477 -7.10 -8.30 19.91
N ARG A 478 -7.71 -7.93 21.04
CA ARG A 478 -6.98 -7.68 22.27
C ARG A 478 -6.31 -8.95 22.77
N GLY A 479 -7.05 -10.06 22.88
CA GLY A 479 -6.48 -11.33 23.34
C GLY A 479 -5.40 -11.87 22.41
N LEU A 480 -5.55 -11.71 21.09
CA LEU A 480 -4.49 -12.03 20.13
C LEU A 480 -3.25 -11.15 20.31
N LEU A 481 -3.42 -9.83 20.42
CA LEU A 481 -2.32 -8.89 20.60
C LEU A 481 -1.57 -9.16 21.92
N GLU A 482 -2.30 -9.36 23.01
CA GLU A 482 -1.75 -9.69 24.33
C GLU A 482 -0.96 -11.00 24.28
N ALA A 483 -1.53 -12.05 23.67
CA ALA A 483 -0.88 -13.34 23.51
C ALA A 483 0.44 -13.25 22.71
N ILE A 484 0.43 -12.51 21.61
CA ILE A 484 1.63 -12.23 20.79
C ILE A 484 2.68 -11.48 21.61
N GLN A 485 2.27 -10.43 22.33
CA GLN A 485 3.21 -9.59 23.06
C GLN A 485 3.79 -10.26 24.30
N GLU A 486 3.01 -11.10 24.98
CA GLU A 486 3.46 -11.82 26.18
C GLU A 486 4.41 -12.97 25.83
N LYS A 487 4.04 -13.80 24.85
CA LYS A 487 4.72 -15.08 24.63
C LYS A 487 5.75 -15.09 23.54
N LEU A 488 5.55 -14.28 22.49
CA LEU A 488 6.52 -14.25 21.41
C LEU A 488 7.65 -13.33 21.84
N VAL A 489 8.90 -13.70 21.59
CA VAL A 489 10.04 -12.80 21.79
C VAL A 489 10.01 -11.80 20.64
N PRO A 490 10.34 -10.51 20.82
CA PRO A 490 10.45 -9.60 19.69
C PRO A 490 11.43 -10.23 18.70
N SER A 491 10.96 -10.56 17.50
CA SER A 491 11.89 -10.85 16.42
C SER A 491 12.74 -9.60 16.26
N GLN A 492 14.06 -9.70 16.37
CA GLN A 492 14.98 -8.55 16.33
C GLN A 492 15.02 -7.79 14.98
N VAL A 493 13.97 -7.77 14.16
CA VAL A 493 14.11 -7.43 12.72
C VAL A 493 12.92 -6.62 12.16
N CYS A 494 12.37 -5.68 12.93
CA CYS A 494 11.58 -4.58 12.33
C CYS A 494 12.46 -3.33 12.12
N GLY A 495 13.30 -2.98 13.08
CA GLY A 495 14.23 -1.83 12.96
C GLY A 495 15.47 -2.08 12.09
N ILE A 496 15.90 -3.34 11.91
CA ILE A 496 17.13 -3.68 11.17
C ILE A 496 16.90 -3.72 9.65
N THR A 497 15.70 -4.09 9.20
CA THR A 497 15.31 -4.21 7.78
C THR A 497 14.94 -2.89 7.12
N ARG A 498 14.66 -1.84 7.91
CA ARG A 498 14.49 -0.45 7.45
C ARG A 498 15.77 0.18 6.86
N LYS A 499 16.88 -0.57 6.75
CA LYS A 499 18.22 -0.08 6.40
C LYS A 499 18.62 -0.36 4.95
N ALA A 500 17.79 0.03 3.99
CA ALA A 500 18.28 0.27 2.64
C ALA A 500 18.39 1.79 2.43
N CYS A 501 19.62 2.32 2.41
CA CYS A 501 19.98 3.64 1.88
C CYS A 501 19.50 4.94 2.59
N GLY A 502 19.20 4.93 3.89
CA GLY A 502 18.95 6.16 4.67
C GLY A 502 19.13 5.98 6.18
N GLU A 503 19.28 7.10 6.91
CA GLU A 503 19.23 7.11 8.38
C GLU A 503 17.84 6.66 8.85
N PRO A 504 17.73 5.81 9.88
CA PRO A 504 16.43 5.40 10.41
C PRO A 504 15.67 6.63 10.92
N VAL A 505 14.49 6.88 10.37
CA VAL A 505 13.54 7.84 10.92
C VAL A 505 12.53 7.06 11.74
N ASP A 506 12.90 6.75 12.98
CA ASP A 506 11.99 6.07 13.89
C ASP A 506 10.92 7.04 14.40
N PHE A 507 9.66 6.62 14.34
CA PHE A 507 8.59 7.29 15.08
C PHE A 507 8.76 6.95 16.57
N PHE A 508 8.92 7.97 17.40
CA PHE A 508 9.02 7.84 18.85
C PHE A 508 7.64 8.08 19.47
N PRO A 509 6.94 7.02 19.94
CA PRO A 509 5.59 7.17 20.49
C PRO A 509 5.56 8.06 21.74
N GLY A 510 6.65 8.07 22.51
CA GLY A 510 6.77 8.93 23.70
C GLY A 510 6.80 10.43 23.43
N LEU A 511 6.90 10.86 22.17
CA LEU A 511 6.76 12.26 21.76
C LEU A 511 5.37 12.57 21.16
N SER A 512 4.53 11.56 20.96
CA SER A 512 3.13 11.72 20.58
C SER A 512 2.29 11.86 21.85
N GLN A 513 1.43 12.87 21.92
CA GLN A 513 0.51 13.07 23.06
C GLN A 513 -0.42 11.87 23.27
N THR A 514 -0.70 11.13 22.20
CA THR A 514 -1.67 10.03 22.23
C THR A 514 -1.03 8.68 22.45
N PHE A 515 0.20 8.49 21.98
CA PHE A 515 0.96 7.28 22.21
C PHE A 515 2.00 7.41 23.33
N GLU A 516 1.86 8.41 24.21
CA GLU A 516 2.69 8.51 25.41
C GLU A 516 2.63 7.19 26.19
N PRO A 517 3.76 6.65 26.69
CA PRO A 517 3.82 5.38 27.40
C PRO A 517 2.83 5.26 28.58
N ALA A 518 2.44 6.38 29.18
CA ALA A 518 1.46 6.42 30.27
C ALA A 518 0.01 6.14 29.79
N ASN A 519 -0.29 6.40 28.52
CA ASN A 519 -1.60 6.27 27.89
C ASN A 519 -1.74 4.97 27.08
N LEU A 520 -0.63 4.30 26.77
CA LEU A 520 -0.66 2.97 26.19
C LEU A 520 -1.14 1.96 27.25
N PRO A 521 -1.93 0.93 26.87
CA PRO A 521 -2.14 -0.21 27.76
C PRO A 521 -0.77 -0.71 28.23
N SER A 522 -0.65 -1.04 29.53
CA SER A 522 0.64 -1.42 30.11
C SER A 522 1.07 -2.79 29.58
N PHE A 523 1.58 -2.82 28.36
CA PHE A 523 2.25 -3.98 27.81
C PHE A 523 3.64 -4.00 28.41
N LYS A 524 3.84 -4.83 29.43
CA LYS A 524 5.18 -5.06 29.98
C LYS A 524 5.98 -5.84 28.94
N PHE A 525 6.77 -5.13 28.15
CA PHE A 525 7.76 -5.76 27.28
C PHE A 525 8.73 -6.55 28.16
N ALA A 526 8.73 -7.88 28.03
CA ALA A 526 9.51 -8.76 28.90
C ALA A 526 11.02 -8.53 28.81
N HIS A 527 11.51 -7.91 27.73
CA HIS A 527 12.92 -7.61 27.51
C HIS A 527 13.09 -6.25 26.80
N PRO A 528 13.83 -5.28 27.38
CA PRO A 528 14.26 -4.10 26.63
C PRO A 528 15.22 -4.53 25.50
N PRO A 529 15.18 -3.89 24.32
CA PRO A 529 16.12 -4.20 23.24
C PRO A 529 17.55 -3.91 23.69
N GLY A 530 18.47 -4.84 23.42
CA GLY A 530 19.88 -4.62 23.71
C GLY A 530 20.48 -3.58 22.76
N ASP A 531 21.20 -2.60 23.30
CA ASP A 531 21.98 -1.61 22.54
C ASP A 531 22.85 -2.30 21.48
N ARG A 532 22.52 -2.15 20.19
CA ARG A 532 23.33 -2.67 19.09
C ARG A 532 23.37 -1.73 17.88
N ASN A 533 24.51 -1.05 17.74
CA ASN A 533 24.90 -0.31 16.54
C ASN A 533 25.27 -1.30 15.41
N LEU A 534 24.44 -1.39 14.37
CA LEU A 534 24.75 -2.13 13.14
C LEU A 534 24.77 -1.14 11.97
N TYR A 535 25.89 -1.04 11.24
CA TYR A 535 26.02 -0.21 10.05
C TYR A 535 25.77 -1.05 8.79
N VAL A 536 24.90 -0.60 7.89
CA VAL A 536 24.74 -1.17 6.54
C VAL A 536 25.48 -0.24 5.57
N LYS A 537 26.30 -0.81 4.68
CA LYS A 537 27.13 -0.07 3.73
C LYS A 537 26.37 0.04 2.41
N CYS A 538 25.92 1.25 2.07
CA CYS A 538 25.22 1.51 0.81
C CYS A 538 26.23 1.53 -0.34
N GLN A 539 25.94 0.84 -1.45
CA GLN A 539 26.70 1.02 -2.69
C GLN A 539 26.23 2.31 -3.38
N HIS A 540 27.21 3.09 -3.83
CA HIS A 540 27.08 4.44 -4.37
C HIS A 540 26.07 4.59 -5.52
N SER A 541 25.55 5.81 -5.65
CA SER A 541 24.96 6.37 -6.86
C SER A 541 25.70 5.92 -8.10
N CYS A 542 24.96 5.54 -9.14
CA CYS A 542 25.47 5.27 -10.47
C CYS A 542 25.97 6.60 -11.09
N GLU A 543 27.12 7.09 -10.64
CA GLU A 543 27.90 8.09 -11.36
C GLU A 543 28.73 7.34 -12.41
N GLY A 544 28.22 7.35 -13.65
CA GLY A 544 28.90 6.89 -14.86
C GLY A 544 28.62 7.85 -16.00
#